data_AF-A0AAJ2HB60-F1
#
_entry.id   AF-A0AAJ2HB60-F1
#
_cell.length_a   1.000
_cell.length_b   1.000
_cell.length_c   1.000
_cell.angle_alpha   90.00
_cell.angle_beta   90.00
_cell.angle_gamma   90.00
#
_symmetry.space_group_name_H-M   'P 1'
#
loop_
_entity.id
_entity.type
_entity.pdbx_description
1 polymer ?
#
loop_
_entity_poly.entity_id
_entity_poly.type
_entity_poly.pdbx_seq_one_letter_code
_entity_poly.pdbx_strand_id
1 'polypeptide(L)'
;MLIFNHVTGADYIDFDPATGLWCYPETEPHTPELDIIARFALPVRGSFTEVDGHRYYLYWTADRTLIFRLPDCTEYTLFRHLDDARFADLREEKRIEIAPATSCDGTAIPGYSTVRLHDKNGALLHQVSYFSHRYLQLYMMDITPFTDRDLGTWDFFVALKDAFEKIGAKCSSKSEDLPPVKRIRASTGEPCPRDGYWLIADTMDKQMELQRGQSMPPHQGRNVCWEWVSRDFIPEGLYSD
;
A
#
# COMPACT_ATOMS: atom_id res chain seq x y z
N MET A 1 -3.73 -9.48 -5.32
CA MET A 1 -3.64 -8.64 -4.12
C MET A 1 -4.67 -7.54 -4.20
N LEU A 2 -5.52 -7.43 -3.18
CA LEU A 2 -6.57 -6.41 -3.16
C LEU A 2 -6.01 -5.01 -2.85
N ILE A 3 -6.38 -4.06 -3.70
CA ILE A 3 -6.15 -2.62 -3.53
C ILE A 3 -7.39 -1.85 -3.95
N PHE A 4 -7.59 -0.65 -3.41
CA PHE A 4 -8.77 0.17 -3.71
C PHE A 4 -8.42 1.42 -4.52
N ASN A 5 -9.39 1.96 -5.26
CA ASN A 5 -9.29 3.28 -5.86
C ASN A 5 -9.26 4.32 -4.73
N HIS A 6 -8.11 4.98 -4.59
CA HIS A 6 -7.82 5.86 -3.47
C HIS A 6 -8.92 6.90 -3.24
N VAL A 7 -9.47 7.44 -4.32
CA VAL A 7 -10.42 8.55 -4.30
C VAL A 7 -11.79 8.12 -3.78
N THR A 8 -12.22 6.90 -4.11
CA THR A 8 -13.57 6.43 -3.79
C THR A 8 -13.60 5.61 -2.51
N GLY A 9 -12.47 5.02 -2.10
CA GLY A 9 -12.43 4.13 -0.93
C GLY A 9 -13.17 2.81 -1.12
N ALA A 10 -13.85 2.60 -2.25
CA ALA A 10 -14.85 1.56 -2.44
C ALA A 10 -14.67 0.72 -3.72
N ASP A 11 -13.95 1.22 -4.74
CA ASP A 11 -13.68 0.41 -5.94
C ASP A 11 -12.44 -0.45 -5.71
N TYR A 12 -12.63 -1.76 -5.58
CA TYR A 12 -11.52 -2.70 -5.36
C TYR A 12 -11.11 -3.40 -6.65
N ILE A 13 -9.81 -3.64 -6.79
CA ILE A 13 -9.25 -4.52 -7.81
C ILE A 13 -8.36 -5.57 -7.16
N ASP A 14 -8.39 -6.78 -7.71
CA ASP A 14 -7.35 -7.76 -7.51
C ASP A 14 -6.21 -7.45 -8.48
N PHE A 15 -5.10 -6.94 -7.93
CA PHE A 15 -3.90 -6.55 -8.64
C PHE A 15 -2.81 -7.61 -8.48
N ASP A 16 -2.19 -8.03 -9.58
CA ASP A 16 -1.01 -8.88 -9.59
C ASP A 16 0.26 -8.01 -9.69
N PRO A 17 1.06 -7.88 -8.61
CA PRO A 17 2.29 -7.10 -8.63
C PRO A 17 3.36 -7.69 -9.56
N ALA A 18 3.35 -8.98 -9.87
CA ALA A 18 4.37 -9.56 -10.75
C ALA A 18 4.17 -9.13 -12.21
N THR A 19 2.92 -9.01 -12.65
CA THR A 19 2.58 -8.76 -14.06
C THR A 19 2.03 -7.36 -14.31
N GLY A 20 1.55 -6.68 -13.27
CA GLY A 20 0.82 -5.42 -13.39
C GLY A 20 -0.62 -5.58 -13.89
N LEU A 21 -1.08 -6.81 -14.11
CA LEU A 21 -2.45 -7.11 -14.50
C LEU A 21 -3.40 -6.96 -13.31
N TRP A 22 -4.68 -6.72 -13.61
CA TRP A 22 -5.70 -6.61 -12.59
C TRP A 22 -7.07 -7.08 -13.10
N CYS A 23 -7.94 -7.44 -12.17
CA CYS A 23 -9.35 -7.73 -12.41
C CYS A 23 -10.22 -7.24 -11.24
N TYR A 24 -11.54 -7.23 -11.43
CA TYR A 24 -12.46 -6.99 -10.32
C TYR A 24 -12.59 -8.27 -9.47
N PRO A 25 -12.59 -8.16 -8.13
CA PRO A 25 -12.78 -9.31 -7.26
C PRO A 25 -14.21 -9.86 -7.41
N GLU A 26 -14.37 -11.18 -7.27
CA GLU A 26 -15.68 -11.85 -7.36
C GLU A 26 -16.61 -11.48 -6.19
N THR A 27 -16.03 -11.13 -5.04
CA THR A 27 -16.76 -10.74 -3.82
C THR A 27 -16.25 -9.41 -3.31
N GLU A 28 -17.16 -8.54 -2.90
CA GLU A 28 -16.83 -7.23 -2.33
C GLU A 28 -16.10 -7.40 -0.99
N PRO A 29 -14.88 -6.88 -0.85
CA PRO A 29 -14.13 -7.01 0.39
C PRO A 29 -14.67 -6.04 1.44
N HIS A 30 -14.88 -6.52 2.66
CA HIS A 30 -15.05 -5.65 3.81
C HIS A 30 -13.68 -5.28 4.37
N THR A 31 -13.32 -3.99 4.31
CA THR A 31 -12.10 -3.50 4.96
C THR A 31 -12.38 -2.14 5.59
N PRO A 32 -11.94 -1.93 6.84
CA PRO A 32 -12.07 -0.63 7.50
C PRO A 32 -11.19 0.42 6.83
N GLU A 33 -11.64 1.67 6.91
CA GLU A 33 -10.89 2.81 6.43
C GLU A 33 -9.69 3.08 7.35
N LEU A 34 -8.52 2.60 6.95
CA LEU A 34 -7.27 2.80 7.66
C LEU A 34 -6.24 3.52 6.78
N ASP A 35 -5.39 4.34 7.42
CA ASP A 35 -4.21 4.97 6.80
C ASP A 35 -3.27 3.88 6.25
N ILE A 36 -2.63 4.16 5.11
CA ILE A 36 -1.65 3.27 4.47
C ILE A 36 -0.63 2.71 5.47
N ILE A 37 -0.20 3.47 6.48
CA ILE A 37 0.76 3.01 7.50
C ILE A 37 0.30 1.76 8.26
N ALA A 38 -1.02 1.56 8.43
CA ALA A 38 -1.60 0.45 9.16
C ALA A 38 -2.05 -0.72 8.25
N ARG A 39 -1.96 -0.57 6.92
CA ARG A 39 -2.50 -1.55 5.96
C ARG A 39 -1.63 -2.78 5.71
N PHE A 40 -0.42 -2.84 6.26
CA PHE A 40 0.53 -3.95 6.03
C PHE A 40 0.00 -5.33 6.48
N ALA A 41 -0.98 -5.36 7.38
CA ALA A 41 -1.61 -6.58 7.88
C ALA A 41 -3.05 -6.78 7.40
N LEU A 42 -3.58 -5.88 6.56
CA LEU A 42 -4.96 -5.98 6.06
C LEU A 42 -5.04 -6.82 4.77
N PRO A 43 -6.23 -7.35 4.44
CA PRO A 43 -6.49 -7.94 3.13
C PRO A 43 -6.33 -6.93 1.98
N VAL A 44 -6.80 -5.70 2.18
CA VAL A 44 -6.61 -4.59 1.24
C VAL A 44 -5.39 -3.78 1.63
N ARG A 45 -4.30 -3.96 0.89
CA ARG A 45 -2.93 -3.57 1.30
C ARG A 45 -2.45 -2.24 0.77
N GLY A 46 -3.27 -1.57 -0.01
CA GLY A 46 -2.86 -0.39 -0.72
C GLY A 46 -3.99 0.24 -1.50
N SER A 47 -3.61 1.23 -2.28
CA SER A 47 -4.52 1.96 -3.14
C SER A 47 -3.86 2.29 -4.46
N PHE A 48 -4.68 2.70 -5.42
CA PHE A 48 -4.22 3.23 -6.69
C PHE A 48 -4.95 4.52 -7.03
N THR A 49 -4.36 5.32 -7.92
CA THR A 49 -5.04 6.43 -8.61
C THR A 49 -4.74 6.36 -10.10
N GLU A 50 -5.54 7.08 -10.88
CA GLU A 50 -5.35 7.20 -12.33
C GLU A 50 -5.20 8.68 -12.70
N VAL A 51 -4.13 8.99 -13.44
CA VAL A 51 -3.88 10.32 -14.00
C VAL A 51 -3.68 10.15 -15.51
N ASP A 52 -4.52 10.80 -16.30
CA ASP A 52 -4.47 10.74 -17.77
C ASP A 52 -4.41 9.30 -18.33
N GLY A 53 -5.20 8.38 -17.76
CA GLY A 53 -5.23 6.97 -18.16
C GLY A 53 -4.07 6.12 -17.63
N HIS A 54 -3.16 6.70 -16.84
CA HIS A 54 -1.99 6.01 -16.29
C HIS A 54 -2.16 5.78 -14.78
N ARG A 55 -1.96 4.53 -14.35
CA ARG A 55 -2.16 4.14 -12.95
C ARG A 55 -0.89 4.19 -12.13
N TYR A 56 -1.07 4.70 -10.92
CA TYR A 56 -0.06 4.74 -9.87
C TYR A 56 -0.52 3.87 -8.72
N TYR A 57 0.38 3.12 -8.12
CA TYR A 57 0.05 2.17 -7.05
C TYR A 57 0.90 2.45 -5.81
N LEU A 58 0.28 2.36 -4.63
CA LEU A 58 0.96 2.40 -3.34
C LEU A 58 0.44 1.25 -2.49
N TYR A 59 1.28 0.26 -2.19
CA TYR A 59 0.83 -0.95 -1.50
C TYR A 59 1.91 -1.62 -0.66
N TRP A 60 1.47 -2.34 0.38
CA TRP A 60 2.31 -3.27 1.13
C TRP A 60 2.37 -4.63 0.47
N THR A 61 3.58 -5.16 0.32
CA THR A 61 3.82 -6.56 -0.05
C THR A 61 3.59 -7.50 1.14
N ALA A 62 3.54 -8.81 0.88
CA ALA A 62 3.48 -9.83 1.94
C ALA A 62 4.70 -9.80 2.88
N ASP A 63 5.88 -9.43 2.37
CA ASP A 63 7.09 -9.23 3.18
C ASP A 63 7.11 -7.88 3.92
N ARG A 64 5.95 -7.22 4.02
CA ARG A 64 5.72 -5.96 4.71
C ARG A 64 6.64 -4.84 4.24
N THR A 65 6.82 -4.76 2.93
CA THR A 65 7.54 -3.69 2.25
C THR A 65 6.54 -2.78 1.54
N LEU A 66 6.58 -1.47 1.81
CA LEU A 66 5.76 -0.49 1.12
C LEU A 66 6.41 -0.13 -0.21
N ILE A 67 5.67 -0.34 -1.30
CA ILE A 67 6.09 -0.08 -2.67
C ILE A 67 5.25 1.05 -3.26
N PHE A 68 5.91 2.00 -3.89
CA PHE A 68 5.31 2.95 -4.82
C PHE A 68 5.67 2.54 -6.25
N ARG A 69 4.66 2.21 -7.07
CA ARG A 69 4.86 1.75 -8.45
C ARG A 69 4.28 2.74 -9.44
N LEU A 70 5.10 3.06 -10.44
CA LEU A 70 4.78 3.94 -11.55
C LEU A 70 4.05 3.20 -12.69
N PRO A 71 3.41 3.94 -13.62
CA PRO A 71 2.73 3.36 -14.78
C PRO A 71 3.63 2.52 -15.69
N ASP A 72 4.92 2.84 -15.76
CA ASP A 72 5.92 2.12 -16.56
C ASP A 72 6.48 0.87 -15.84
N CYS A 73 5.86 0.47 -14.73
CA CYS A 73 6.28 -0.62 -13.85
C CYS A 73 7.59 -0.37 -13.09
N THR A 74 8.13 0.85 -13.08
CA THR A 74 9.20 1.22 -12.17
C THR A 74 8.69 1.16 -10.73
N GLU A 75 9.40 0.45 -9.86
CA GLU A 75 9.06 0.30 -8.45
C GLU A 75 10.07 1.01 -7.55
N TYR A 76 9.56 1.80 -6.61
CA TYR A 76 10.32 2.42 -5.55
C TYR A 76 9.97 1.77 -4.22
N THR A 77 10.96 1.09 -3.65
CA THR A 77 10.89 0.57 -2.28
C THR A 77 10.99 1.73 -1.29
N LEU A 78 10.00 1.88 -0.42
CA LEU A 78 9.91 3.02 0.49
C LEU A 78 10.30 2.63 1.92
N PHE A 79 9.57 1.69 2.50
CA PHE A 79 9.73 1.32 3.90
C PHE A 79 9.53 -0.17 4.09
N ARG A 80 10.08 -0.72 5.17
CA ARG A 80 9.71 -2.06 5.64
C ARG A 80 9.20 -1.98 7.07
N HIS A 81 8.02 -2.52 7.32
CA HIS A 81 7.54 -2.69 8.69
C HIS A 81 8.33 -3.82 9.35
N LEU A 82 8.88 -3.53 10.53
CA LEU A 82 9.61 -4.49 11.36
C LEU A 82 8.63 -5.07 12.39
N ASP A 83 8.76 -4.63 13.65
CA ASP A 83 7.97 -5.05 14.81
C ASP A 83 7.65 -3.81 15.67
N ASP A 84 6.60 -3.86 16.50
CA ASP A 84 6.21 -2.80 17.45
C ASP A 84 6.10 -1.39 16.83
N ALA A 85 5.46 -1.30 15.65
CA ALA A 85 5.29 -0.06 14.87
C ALA A 85 6.62 0.62 14.46
N ARG A 86 7.72 -0.13 14.42
CA ARG A 86 9.01 0.34 13.89
C ARG A 86 9.11 0.07 12.40
N PHE A 87 9.76 0.99 11.70
CA PHE A 87 9.99 0.90 10.27
C PHE A 87 11.48 1.01 9.95
N ALA A 88 11.91 0.31 8.91
CA ALA A 88 13.18 0.53 8.26
C ALA A 88 12.97 1.49 7.08
N ASP A 89 13.86 2.48 6.97
CA ASP A 89 13.88 3.41 5.83
C ASP A 89 14.61 2.76 4.66
N LEU A 90 13.88 2.51 3.57
CA LEU A 90 14.40 1.91 2.34
C LEU A 90 14.37 2.89 1.17
N ARG A 91 14.03 4.17 1.39
CA ARG A 91 13.88 5.18 0.33
C ARG A 91 15.20 5.52 -0.35
N GLU A 92 16.34 5.18 0.25
CA GLU A 92 17.67 5.61 -0.17
C GLU A 92 17.74 7.15 -0.32
N GLU A 93 17.20 7.85 0.68
CA GLU A 93 17.12 9.31 0.75
C GLU A 93 16.32 9.99 -0.38
N LYS A 94 15.50 9.23 -1.11
CA LYS A 94 14.55 9.81 -2.07
C LYS A 94 13.59 10.76 -1.36
N ARG A 95 13.21 11.83 -2.07
CA ARG A 95 12.32 12.87 -1.56
C ARG A 95 11.16 13.09 -2.51
N ILE A 96 9.99 13.37 -1.95
CA ILE A 96 8.80 13.71 -2.72
C ILE A 96 8.38 15.14 -2.40
N GLU A 97 8.01 15.88 -3.43
CA GLU A 97 7.50 17.24 -3.34
C GLU A 97 6.16 17.32 -4.08
N ILE A 98 5.25 18.15 -3.56
CA ILE A 98 4.03 18.57 -4.24
C ILE A 98 4.00 20.09 -4.24
N ALA A 99 3.88 20.68 -5.43
CA ALA A 99 3.81 22.13 -5.62
C ALA A 99 2.72 22.49 -6.64
N PRO A 100 2.24 23.74 -6.69
CA PRO A 100 1.36 24.19 -7.77
C PRO A 100 1.99 23.90 -9.14
N ALA A 101 1.21 23.38 -10.07
CA ALA A 101 1.68 23.16 -11.43
C ALA A 101 1.95 24.49 -12.12
N THR A 102 2.98 24.55 -12.95
CA THR A 102 3.35 25.74 -13.70
C THR A 102 3.37 25.48 -15.20
N SER A 103 2.96 26.49 -15.95
CA SER A 103 3.07 26.58 -17.40
C SER A 103 4.54 26.85 -17.81
N CYS A 104 4.85 26.73 -19.11
CA CYS A 104 6.18 27.01 -19.67
C CYS A 104 6.68 28.43 -19.36
N ASP A 105 5.77 29.38 -19.18
CA ASP A 105 6.05 30.78 -18.82
C ASP A 105 6.19 31.01 -17.30
N GLY A 106 6.09 29.95 -16.49
CA GLY A 106 6.17 30.01 -15.03
C GLY A 106 4.86 30.40 -14.33
N THR A 107 3.79 30.65 -15.08
CA THR A 107 2.48 30.95 -14.46
C THR A 107 1.86 29.70 -13.85
N ALA A 108 1.20 29.84 -12.70
CA ALA A 108 0.52 28.72 -12.06
C ALA A 108 -0.68 28.27 -12.91
N ILE A 109 -0.84 26.96 -13.09
CA ILE A 109 -1.99 26.35 -13.76
C ILE A 109 -3.07 26.16 -12.69
N PRO A 110 -4.21 26.90 -12.76
CA PRO A 110 -5.20 26.88 -11.69
C PRO A 110 -5.76 25.48 -11.42
N GLY A 111 -5.72 25.09 -10.15
CA GLY A 111 -6.27 23.84 -9.66
C GLY A 111 -5.45 22.58 -9.97
N TYR A 112 -4.27 22.73 -10.57
CA TYR A 112 -3.33 21.64 -10.80
C TYR A 112 -2.16 21.69 -9.81
N SER A 113 -1.71 20.52 -9.37
CA SER A 113 -0.46 20.33 -8.64
C SER A 113 0.48 19.47 -9.47
N THR A 114 1.78 19.66 -9.28
CA THR A 114 2.85 18.80 -9.80
C THR A 114 3.51 18.07 -8.64
N VAL A 115 3.57 16.75 -8.75
CA VAL A 115 4.32 15.85 -7.87
C VAL A 115 5.68 15.60 -8.49
N ARG A 116 6.73 15.69 -7.68
CA ARG A 116 8.10 15.37 -8.10
C ARG A 116 8.74 14.40 -7.14
N LEU A 117 9.32 13.33 -7.67
CA LEU A 117 10.18 12.41 -6.94
C LEU A 117 11.63 12.70 -7.32
N HIS A 118 12.47 12.92 -6.32
CA HIS A 118 13.90 13.19 -6.50
C HIS A 118 14.74 12.11 -5.83
N ASP A 119 15.92 11.85 -6.40
CA ASP A 119 16.95 11.05 -5.76
C ASP A 119 17.67 11.82 -4.64
N LYS A 120 18.64 11.17 -3.99
CA LYS A 120 19.45 11.78 -2.93
C LYS A 120 20.29 12.99 -3.38
N ASN A 121 20.58 13.10 -4.67
CA ASN A 121 21.35 14.20 -5.25
C ASN A 121 20.44 15.33 -5.75
N GLY A 122 19.12 15.18 -5.66
CA GLY A 122 18.14 16.11 -6.20
C GLY A 122 17.80 15.90 -7.68
N ALA A 123 18.33 14.86 -8.32
CA ALA A 123 17.98 14.52 -9.70
C ALA A 123 16.50 14.08 -9.77
N LEU A 124 15.78 14.58 -10.77
CA LEU A 124 14.37 14.26 -10.97
C LEU A 124 14.24 12.80 -11.46
N LEU A 125 13.55 11.97 -10.69
CA LEU A 125 13.25 10.58 -11.01
C LEU A 125 11.89 10.43 -11.69
N HIS A 126 10.89 11.17 -11.21
CA HIS A 126 9.54 11.14 -11.75
C HIS A 126 8.82 12.46 -11.56
N GLN A 127 7.97 12.83 -12.52
CA GLN A 127 7.09 14.00 -12.41
C GLN A 127 5.72 13.70 -12.99
N VAL A 128 4.67 14.14 -12.30
CA VAL A 128 3.30 14.10 -12.80
C VAL A 128 2.53 15.33 -12.35
N SER A 129 1.79 15.94 -13.26
CA SER A 129 0.84 17.02 -12.96
C SER A 129 -0.57 16.46 -13.00
N TYR A 130 -1.42 16.85 -12.05
CA TYR A 130 -2.77 16.33 -11.92
C TYR A 130 -3.70 17.40 -11.35
N PHE A 131 -5.01 17.27 -11.63
CA PHE A 131 -6.03 18.22 -11.17
C PHE A 131 -6.38 18.00 -9.68
N SER A 132 -5.47 18.40 -8.80
CA SER A 132 -5.55 18.24 -7.35
C SER A 132 -6.75 18.95 -6.71
N HIS A 133 -7.24 20.03 -7.34
CA HIS A 133 -8.39 20.78 -6.81
C HIS A 133 -9.65 19.94 -6.67
N ARG A 134 -9.84 18.93 -7.52
CA ARG A 134 -10.94 17.97 -7.39
C ARG A 134 -10.94 17.30 -6.02
N TYR A 135 -9.78 16.84 -5.54
CA TYR A 135 -9.68 16.12 -4.27
C TYR A 135 -9.83 17.06 -3.08
N LEU A 136 -9.33 18.29 -3.21
CA LEU A 136 -9.59 19.33 -2.22
C LEU A 136 -11.09 19.61 -2.08
N GLN A 137 -11.83 19.68 -3.19
CA GLN A 137 -13.29 19.86 -3.17
C GLN A 137 -13.99 18.68 -2.49
N LEU A 138 -13.61 17.44 -2.81
CA LEU A 138 -14.17 16.24 -2.16
C LEU A 138 -13.91 16.25 -0.65
N TYR A 139 -12.68 16.55 -0.24
CA TYR A 139 -12.31 16.70 1.17
C TYR A 139 -13.14 17.78 1.87
N MET A 140 -13.31 18.95 1.25
CA MET A 140 -14.11 20.05 1.81
C MET A 140 -15.62 19.73 1.89
N MET A 141 -16.09 18.80 1.07
CA MET A 141 -17.48 18.35 1.06
C MET A 141 -17.73 17.13 1.97
N ASP A 142 -16.68 16.53 2.54
CA ASP A 142 -16.85 15.43 3.48
C ASP A 142 -17.40 15.96 4.82
N ILE A 143 -18.64 15.60 5.09
CA ILE A 143 -19.38 15.98 6.31
C ILE A 143 -19.47 14.82 7.30
N THR A 144 -18.72 13.74 7.09
CA THR A 144 -18.76 12.55 7.93
C THR A 144 -18.22 12.88 9.32
N PRO A 145 -19.04 12.87 10.39
CA PRO A 145 -18.59 13.24 11.72
C PRO A 145 -17.71 12.11 12.32
N PHE A 146 -16.74 12.50 13.18
CA PHE A 146 -15.87 11.60 13.95
C PHE A 146 -14.85 10.77 13.16
N THR A 147 -14.28 11.31 12.07
CA THR A 147 -13.24 10.60 11.31
C THR A 147 -11.89 11.32 11.37
N ASP A 148 -10.80 10.56 11.46
CA ASP A 148 -9.41 11.06 11.33
C ASP A 148 -9.03 11.32 9.85
N ARG A 149 -10.02 11.63 8.99
CA ARG A 149 -9.80 11.83 7.55
C ARG A 149 -9.14 13.18 7.29
N ASP A 150 -8.04 13.14 6.56
CA ASP A 150 -7.31 14.31 6.06
C ASP A 150 -7.36 14.37 4.53
N LEU A 151 -6.69 15.36 3.92
CA LEU A 151 -6.61 15.46 2.47
C LEU A 151 -5.96 14.21 1.84
N GLY A 152 -5.05 13.54 2.55
CA GLY A 152 -4.43 12.28 2.14
C GLY A 152 -5.37 11.07 2.18
N THR A 153 -6.59 11.23 2.70
CA THR A 153 -7.65 10.22 2.51
C THR A 153 -8.27 10.30 1.11
N TRP A 154 -8.25 11.49 0.49
CA TRP A 154 -8.89 11.75 -0.79
C TRP A 154 -7.88 11.86 -1.95
N ASP A 155 -6.71 12.44 -1.67
CA ASP A 155 -5.64 12.68 -2.64
C ASP A 155 -4.49 11.69 -2.45
N PHE A 156 -4.38 10.77 -3.40
CA PHE A 156 -3.35 9.72 -3.42
C PHE A 156 -1.93 10.25 -3.28
N PHE A 157 -1.60 11.37 -3.93
CA PHE A 157 -0.23 11.89 -3.89
C PHE A 157 0.07 12.58 -2.56
N VAL A 158 -0.94 13.21 -1.96
CA VAL A 158 -0.84 13.69 -0.57
C VAL A 158 -0.64 12.51 0.38
N ALA A 159 -1.39 11.41 0.21
CA ALA A 159 -1.20 10.19 1.00
C ALA A 159 0.22 9.61 0.86
N LEU A 160 0.76 9.60 -0.35
CA LEU A 160 2.13 9.17 -0.63
C LEU A 160 3.16 10.07 0.08
N LYS A 161 2.98 11.39 -0.01
CA LYS A 161 3.85 12.35 0.69
C LYS A 161 3.76 12.18 2.21
N ASP A 162 2.56 12.02 2.73
CA ASP A 162 2.33 11.76 4.15
C ASP A 162 3.00 10.47 4.60
N ALA A 163 2.97 9.40 3.79
CA ALA A 163 3.71 8.18 4.08
C ALA A 163 5.22 8.43 4.16
N PHE A 164 5.79 9.23 3.23
CA PHE A 164 7.21 9.64 3.29
C PHE A 164 7.55 10.35 4.60
N GLU A 165 6.70 11.26 5.06
CA GLU A 165 6.96 12.08 6.25
C GLU A 165 6.65 11.33 7.56
N LYS A 166 5.44 10.79 7.69
CA LYS A 166 4.94 10.11 8.89
C LYS A 166 5.69 8.81 9.18
N ILE A 167 5.92 7.96 8.17
CA ILE A 167 6.68 6.71 8.35
C ILE A 167 8.17 7.01 8.49
N GLY A 168 8.69 7.97 7.72
CA GLY A 168 10.07 8.44 7.83
C GLY A 168 10.43 8.90 9.24
N ALA A 169 9.54 9.66 9.90
CA ALA A 169 9.73 10.09 11.29
C ALA A 169 9.73 8.93 12.31
N LYS A 170 9.14 7.78 11.95
CA LYS A 170 9.09 6.56 12.78
C LYS A 170 10.19 5.55 12.44
N CYS A 171 11.06 5.87 11.49
CA CYS A 171 12.15 4.97 11.11
C CYS A 171 13.22 4.92 12.20
N SER A 172 13.71 3.72 12.49
CA SER A 172 14.83 3.56 13.42
C SER A 172 16.12 4.06 12.77
N SER A 173 16.94 4.84 13.49
CA SER A 173 18.23 5.38 13.00
C SER A 173 19.28 4.32 12.68
N LYS A 174 19.00 3.05 12.98
CA LYS A 174 19.86 1.93 12.67
C LYS A 174 19.52 1.38 11.28
N SER A 175 20.36 1.76 10.33
CA SER A 175 20.71 0.94 9.16
C SER A 175 21.31 -0.38 9.68
N GLU A 176 20.48 -1.28 10.20
CA GLU A 176 20.90 -2.67 10.38
C GLU A 176 20.75 -3.37 9.03
N ASP A 177 21.77 -4.15 8.65
CA ASP A 177 21.68 -5.20 7.63
C ASP A 177 20.52 -6.12 8.01
N LEU A 178 19.31 -5.71 7.65
CA LEU A 178 18.12 -6.48 7.91
C LEU A 178 18.23 -7.69 6.99
N PRO A 179 18.40 -8.91 7.54
CA PRO A 179 18.46 -10.09 6.71
C PRO A 179 17.21 -10.12 5.83
N PRO A 180 17.32 -10.55 4.56
CA PRO A 180 16.16 -10.69 3.71
C PRO A 180 15.12 -11.53 4.46
N VAL A 181 13.89 -11.02 4.55
CA VAL A 181 12.80 -11.75 5.20
C VAL A 181 12.71 -13.09 4.50
N LYS A 182 13.07 -14.16 5.21
CA LYS A 182 12.95 -15.51 4.67
C LYS A 182 11.46 -15.80 4.58
N ARG A 183 10.89 -15.63 3.38
CA ARG A 183 9.49 -15.96 3.10
C ARG A 183 9.23 -17.39 3.55
N ILE A 184 8.36 -17.56 4.53
CA ILE A 184 7.95 -18.88 4.98
C ILE A 184 6.76 -19.26 4.10
N ARG A 185 6.98 -20.26 3.26
CA ARG A 185 5.98 -20.78 2.34
C ARG A 185 5.67 -22.23 2.65
N ALA A 186 4.43 -22.62 2.39
CA ALA A 186 4.00 -24.01 2.45
C ALA A 186 2.88 -24.26 1.43
N SER A 187 2.97 -25.37 0.71
CA SER A 187 1.98 -25.77 -0.29
C SER A 187 0.81 -26.49 0.36
N THR A 188 -0.36 -26.49 -0.30
CA THR A 188 -1.50 -27.33 0.11
C THR A 188 -1.07 -28.76 0.42
N GLY A 189 -1.52 -29.28 1.56
CA GLY A 189 -1.20 -30.61 2.06
C GLY A 189 0.00 -30.66 3.01
N GLU A 190 0.96 -29.72 2.89
CA GLU A 190 2.13 -29.67 3.78
C GLU A 190 1.73 -29.29 5.22
N PRO A 191 2.48 -29.73 6.25
CA PRO A 191 2.24 -29.26 7.61
C PRO A 191 2.63 -27.79 7.74
N CYS A 192 1.74 -26.99 8.32
CA CYS A 192 1.92 -25.58 8.59
C CYS A 192 3.22 -25.34 9.39
N PRO A 193 4.21 -24.64 8.81
CA PRO A 193 5.50 -24.44 9.47
C PRO A 193 5.43 -23.62 10.74
N ARG A 194 4.46 -22.70 10.85
CA ARG A 194 4.41 -21.67 11.88
C ARG A 194 2.99 -21.22 12.17
N ASP A 195 2.69 -21.00 13.45
CA ASP A 195 1.41 -20.43 13.87
C ASP A 195 1.23 -19.00 13.31
N GLY A 196 -0.03 -18.65 13.04
CA GLY A 196 -0.44 -17.28 12.75
C GLY A 196 -1.21 -17.17 11.45
N TYR A 197 -1.19 -15.99 10.85
CA TYR A 197 -1.94 -15.68 9.64
C TYR A 197 -1.13 -15.99 8.39
N TRP A 198 -1.78 -16.69 7.47
CA TRP A 198 -1.25 -17.09 6.19
C TRP A 198 -2.13 -16.53 5.07
N LEU A 199 -1.50 -16.24 3.94
CA LEU A 199 -2.16 -15.82 2.72
C LEU A 199 -1.77 -16.70 1.54
N ILE A 200 -2.58 -16.70 0.49
CA ILE A 200 -2.23 -17.37 -0.76
C ILE A 200 -1.15 -16.52 -1.44
N ALA A 201 0.03 -17.09 -1.68
CA ALA A 201 1.19 -16.37 -2.20
C ALA A 201 0.97 -15.77 -3.61
N ASP A 202 0.08 -16.37 -4.39
CA ASP A 202 -0.13 -15.98 -5.80
C ASP A 202 -1.23 -14.93 -5.95
N THR A 203 -2.26 -14.97 -5.10
CA THR A 203 -3.40 -14.04 -5.20
C THR A 203 -3.46 -13.05 -4.03
N MET A 204 -2.83 -13.36 -2.90
CA MET A 204 -2.83 -12.55 -1.68
C MET A 204 -4.24 -12.26 -1.12
N ASP A 205 -5.24 -13.05 -1.50
CA ASP A 205 -6.66 -12.71 -1.26
C ASP A 205 -7.22 -13.22 0.06
N LYS A 206 -6.81 -14.42 0.47
CA LYS A 206 -7.40 -15.07 1.64
C LYS A 206 -6.41 -15.11 2.79
N GLN A 207 -6.69 -14.32 3.83
CA GLN A 207 -6.07 -14.47 5.12
C GLN A 207 -6.74 -15.62 5.88
N MET A 208 -5.94 -16.53 6.43
CA MET A 208 -6.43 -17.61 7.27
C MET A 208 -5.47 -17.86 8.40
N GLU A 209 -6.00 -18.00 9.61
CA GLU A 209 -5.23 -18.39 10.77
C GLU A 209 -4.99 -19.90 10.72
N LEU A 210 -3.72 -20.30 10.81
CA LEU A 210 -3.32 -21.70 10.85
C LEU A 210 -2.40 -21.94 12.02
N GLN A 211 -2.60 -23.08 12.67
CA GLN A 211 -1.72 -23.55 13.72
C GLN A 211 -0.62 -24.42 13.13
N ARG A 212 0.57 -24.35 13.74
CA ARG A 212 1.73 -25.13 13.38
C ARG A 212 1.39 -26.62 13.40
N GLY A 213 1.78 -27.31 12.34
CA GLY A 213 1.53 -28.74 12.15
C GLY A 213 0.19 -29.07 11.50
N GLN A 214 -0.77 -28.14 11.42
CA GLN A 214 -2.01 -28.33 10.66
C GLN A 214 -1.70 -28.44 9.17
N SER A 215 -2.37 -29.33 8.43
CA SER A 215 -2.18 -29.40 6.98
C SER A 215 -2.68 -28.11 6.30
N MET A 216 -1.86 -27.51 5.44
CA MET A 216 -2.23 -26.33 4.67
C MET A 216 -3.42 -26.66 3.75
N PRO A 217 -4.55 -25.96 3.82
CA PRO A 217 -5.73 -26.36 3.08
C PRO A 217 -5.65 -25.97 1.59
N PRO A 218 -6.46 -26.61 0.74
CA PRO A 218 -6.72 -26.14 -0.61
C PRO A 218 -7.56 -24.85 -0.58
N HIS A 219 -7.51 -24.08 -1.66
CA HIS A 219 -8.40 -22.93 -1.87
C HIS A 219 -9.20 -23.12 -3.15
N GLN A 220 -10.53 -23.00 -3.07
CA GLN A 220 -11.46 -23.19 -4.20
C GLN A 220 -11.20 -24.50 -5.00
N GLY A 221 -10.89 -25.58 -4.28
CA GLY A 221 -10.60 -26.89 -4.89
C GLY A 221 -9.25 -26.97 -5.64
N ARG A 222 -8.40 -25.95 -5.54
CA ARG A 222 -7.05 -25.93 -6.12
C ARG A 222 -5.99 -26.04 -5.04
N ASN A 223 -4.85 -26.62 -5.42
CA ASN A 223 -3.63 -26.54 -4.63
C ASN A 223 -3.04 -25.14 -4.79
N VAL A 224 -2.67 -24.54 -3.67
CA VAL A 224 -2.12 -23.19 -3.61
C VAL A 224 -0.83 -23.18 -2.79
N CYS A 225 0.03 -22.21 -3.04
CA CYS A 225 1.13 -21.89 -2.15
C CYS A 225 0.64 -20.87 -1.12
N TRP A 226 0.85 -21.15 0.15
CA TRP A 226 0.60 -20.21 1.24
C TRP A 226 1.90 -19.51 1.65
N GLU A 227 1.80 -18.27 2.11
CA GLU A 227 2.89 -17.47 2.65
C GLU A 227 2.50 -16.90 4.02
N TRP A 228 3.41 -17.03 4.98
CA TRP A 228 3.17 -16.58 6.36
C TRP A 228 3.29 -15.06 6.47
N VAL A 229 2.37 -14.43 7.21
CA VAL A 229 2.24 -12.97 7.32
C VAL A 229 2.64 -12.46 8.69
N SER A 230 2.00 -12.98 9.76
CA SER A 230 2.20 -12.52 11.12
C SER A 230 1.76 -13.57 12.14
N ARG A 231 2.35 -13.49 13.35
CA ARG A 231 1.80 -14.17 14.54
C ARG A 231 0.80 -13.27 15.26
N ASP A 232 1.07 -11.97 15.24
CA ASP A 232 0.28 -10.98 15.96
C ASP A 232 -0.95 -10.60 15.12
N PHE A 233 -2.09 -10.81 15.76
CA PHE A 233 -3.43 -10.42 15.36
C PHE A 233 -3.54 -8.90 15.23
N ILE A 234 -4.31 -8.42 14.24
CA ILE A 234 -5.11 -7.22 14.46
C ILE A 234 -6.51 -7.70 14.83
N PRO A 235 -6.94 -7.54 16.10
CA PRO A 235 -8.26 -7.09 16.43
C PRO A 235 -9.45 -7.29 15.48
N GLU A 236 -10.18 -8.41 15.41
CA GLU A 236 -11.58 -8.34 14.93
C GLU A 236 -12.37 -7.29 15.76
N GLY A 237 -11.98 -7.10 17.02
CA GLY A 237 -12.50 -6.06 17.92
C GLY A 237 -11.97 -4.64 17.70
N LEU A 238 -11.11 -4.39 16.70
CA LEU A 238 -10.85 -3.04 16.17
C LEU A 238 -11.80 -2.70 15.02
N TYR A 239 -12.68 -3.63 14.64
CA TYR A 239 -13.60 -3.55 13.50
C TYR A 239 -15.08 -3.69 13.92
N SER A 240 -15.37 -3.62 15.22
CA SER A 240 -16.73 -3.60 15.76
C SER A 240 -16.95 -2.33 16.56
N ASP A 241 -17.90 -1.55 16.05
CA ASP A 241 -18.45 -0.24 16.45
C ASP A 241 -17.59 1.01 16.20
#